data_AF-A0A7X9L0M7-F1
#
_entry.id   AF-A0A7X9L0M7-F1
#
_cell.length_a   1.000
_cell.length_b   1.000
_cell.length_c   1.000
_cell.angle_alpha   90.00
_cell.angle_beta   90.00
_cell.angle_gamma   90.00
#
_symmetry.space_group_name_H-M   'P 1'
#
loop_
_entity.id
_entity.type
_entity.pdbx_description
1 polymer ?
#
loop_
_entity_poly.entity_id
_entity_poly.type
_entity_poly.pdbx_seq_one_letter_code
_entity_poly.pdbx_strand_id
1 'polypeptide(L)'
;MNQKLVNLIIGSLLHDVGKIIYRSGEKKSHSILGWEFLSKIPAFEGNTDIKECIKYHHGRELSKAALDDNSLAYIAYVADNISAYSDRRLELIEGDSDSEAGFDKTAPLASVFNILNGSNNNLNYKLKFLKDINYPTSNEISATASNYLDIKIKLEEQLKGVQVEEKYINSILHLLEICTSYVPSSTNTKELGDISLYDHSKTTASIASCLFYYLEGENLKEKIFKDEKALKDEKAFLLFSFDVSGIQNYIYTISGKGALKALRARSLYLDLLMENIVDDLLQKTNLSRCNLIYAGGGHAYILLPNTKATIDSLIEFEQELKSWFLSEFGVALYVACAYVDCTGNELAQDIGSVYERVGRELSIKKSQRYTYDDIVKLNTSTREKNDRECRECKKSGPLSQDGMCNICQALIDISPSIVQKGLYFVVEKNKSDYSLPLPFGNNLYFKTLN
;
A
#
# COMPACT_ATOMS: atom_id res chain seq x y z
N MET A 1 -3.08 15.20 -6.88
CA MET A 1 -1.85 15.39 -6.07
C MET A 1 -1.05 16.62 -6.49
N ASN A 2 -0.41 17.34 -5.55
CA ASN A 2 0.53 18.44 -5.88
C ASN A 2 1.83 17.86 -6.46
N GLN A 3 2.42 18.53 -7.45
CA GLN A 3 3.68 18.13 -8.09
C GLN A 3 4.84 17.90 -7.10
N LYS A 4 4.97 18.70 -6.04
CA LYS A 4 6.01 18.47 -5.01
C LYS A 4 5.83 17.11 -4.32
N LEU A 5 4.59 16.73 -3.99
CA LEU A 5 4.31 15.43 -3.39
C LEU A 5 4.57 14.29 -4.39
N VAL A 6 4.24 14.46 -5.67
CA VAL A 6 4.60 13.50 -6.72
C VAL A 6 6.12 13.31 -6.80
N ASN A 7 6.88 14.41 -6.78
CA ASN A 7 8.35 14.37 -6.78
C ASN A 7 8.89 13.65 -5.53
N LEU A 8 8.35 13.96 -4.34
CA LEU A 8 8.77 13.32 -3.09
C LEU A 8 8.47 11.81 -3.09
N ILE A 9 7.28 11.39 -3.54
CA ILE A 9 6.91 9.96 -3.61
C ILE A 9 7.85 9.22 -4.55
N ILE A 10 8.09 9.75 -5.75
CA ILE A 10 8.97 9.12 -6.73
C ILE A 10 10.43 9.12 -6.23
N GLY A 11 10.89 10.22 -5.65
CA GLY A 11 12.22 10.31 -5.03
C GLY A 11 12.41 9.30 -3.91
N SER A 12 11.38 9.12 -3.06
CA SER A 12 11.38 8.15 -1.96
C SER A 12 11.28 6.70 -2.45
N LEU A 13 10.54 6.43 -3.52
CA LEU A 13 10.50 5.08 -4.13
C LEU A 13 11.83 4.69 -4.77
N LEU A 14 12.59 5.66 -5.27
CA LEU A 14 13.83 5.43 -6.03
C LEU A 14 15.11 5.76 -5.24
N HIS A 15 15.02 6.20 -3.97
CA HIS A 15 16.16 6.68 -3.17
C HIS A 15 17.31 5.65 -3.12
N ASP A 16 16.95 4.37 -3.01
CA ASP A 16 17.88 3.26 -2.87
C ASP A 16 18.21 2.51 -4.17
N VAL A 17 17.77 3.00 -5.34
CA VAL A 17 18.03 2.34 -6.63
C VAL A 17 19.53 2.13 -6.90
N GLY A 18 20.37 3.00 -6.33
CA GLY A 18 21.81 2.88 -6.42
C GLY A 18 22.39 1.62 -5.79
N LYS A 19 21.69 0.96 -4.84
CA LYS A 19 22.15 -0.30 -4.24
C LYS A 19 22.24 -1.40 -5.28
N ILE A 20 21.30 -1.44 -6.22
CA ILE A 20 21.30 -2.38 -7.36
C ILE A 20 22.55 -2.15 -8.23
N ILE A 21 22.89 -0.88 -8.48
CA ILE A 21 24.03 -0.50 -9.32
C ILE A 21 25.34 -0.84 -8.63
N TYR A 22 25.44 -0.53 -7.35
CA TYR A 22 26.60 -0.90 -6.52
C TYR A 22 26.84 -2.41 -6.54
N ARG A 23 25.79 -3.21 -6.33
CA ARG A 23 25.87 -4.67 -6.31
C ARG A 23 26.11 -5.30 -7.68
N SER A 24 25.93 -4.54 -8.77
CA SER A 24 26.34 -4.94 -10.13
C SER A 24 27.84 -4.81 -10.39
N GLY A 25 28.61 -4.19 -9.49
CA GLY A 25 30.08 -4.15 -9.54
C GLY A 25 30.72 -2.76 -9.47
N GLU A 26 29.92 -1.69 -9.41
CA GLU A 26 30.42 -0.31 -9.33
C GLU A 26 31.00 0.02 -7.94
N LYS A 27 31.99 0.92 -7.90
CA LYS A 27 32.72 1.31 -6.67
C LYS A 27 32.55 2.79 -6.32
N LYS A 28 31.31 3.16 -5.98
CA LYS A 28 30.92 4.46 -5.41
C LYS A 28 29.80 4.22 -4.40
N SER A 29 29.48 5.22 -3.58
CA SER A 29 28.31 5.13 -2.69
C SER A 29 27.03 4.98 -3.51
N HIS A 30 26.08 4.22 -2.99
CA HIS A 30 24.81 3.99 -3.69
C HIS A 30 24.01 5.29 -3.91
N SER A 31 24.11 6.28 -3.01
CA SER A 31 23.48 7.60 -3.21
C SER A 31 23.99 8.30 -4.49
N ILE A 32 25.30 8.27 -4.75
CA ILE A 32 25.89 8.83 -5.98
C ILE A 32 25.49 8.01 -7.20
N LEU A 33 25.54 6.67 -7.12
CA LEU A 33 25.18 5.81 -8.24
C LEU A 33 23.71 5.95 -8.64
N GLY A 34 22.81 6.05 -7.67
CA GLY A 34 21.39 6.30 -7.91
C GLY A 34 21.15 7.64 -8.60
N TRP A 35 21.83 8.69 -8.14
CA TRP A 35 21.77 10.02 -8.76
C TRP A 35 22.30 10.00 -10.21
N GLU A 36 23.45 9.37 -10.46
CA GLU A 36 24.03 9.24 -11.81
C GLU A 36 23.14 8.43 -12.75
N PHE A 37 22.44 7.43 -12.22
CA PHE A 37 21.51 6.60 -12.98
C PHE A 37 20.25 7.37 -13.40
N LEU A 38 19.57 8.02 -12.46
CA LEU A 38 18.39 8.80 -12.81
C LEU A 38 18.71 10.01 -13.69
N SER A 39 19.91 10.58 -13.56
CA SER A 39 20.34 11.67 -14.44
C SER A 39 20.45 11.27 -15.92
N LYS A 40 20.47 9.97 -16.24
CA LYS A 40 20.45 9.46 -17.63
C LYS A 40 19.06 9.13 -18.13
N ILE A 41 18.04 9.21 -17.28
CA ILE A 41 16.65 8.90 -17.64
C ILE A 41 15.93 10.22 -17.96
N PRO A 42 15.38 10.38 -19.18
CA PRO A 42 14.82 11.66 -19.64
C PRO A 42 13.77 12.27 -18.69
N ALA A 43 12.97 11.42 -18.04
CA ALA A 43 11.94 11.87 -17.10
C ALA A 43 12.51 12.58 -15.85
N PHE A 44 13.73 12.23 -15.43
CA PHE A 44 14.32 12.67 -14.16
C PHE A 44 15.54 13.60 -14.33
N GLU A 45 16.13 13.66 -15.52
CA GLU A 45 17.32 14.47 -15.82
C GLU A 45 17.17 15.93 -15.35
N GLY A 46 16.02 16.56 -15.63
CA GLY A 46 15.73 17.95 -15.24
C GLY A 46 15.07 18.13 -13.86
N ASN A 47 14.76 17.05 -13.13
CA ASN A 47 14.00 17.14 -11.88
C ASN A 47 14.95 17.16 -10.66
N THR A 48 15.20 18.36 -10.13
CA THR A 48 16.09 18.54 -8.97
C THR A 48 15.53 17.90 -7.71
N ASP A 49 14.24 18.07 -7.41
CA ASP A 49 13.59 17.54 -6.20
C ASP A 49 13.80 16.02 -6.05
N ILE A 50 13.52 15.24 -7.10
CA ILE A 50 13.68 13.78 -7.12
C ILE A 50 15.15 13.42 -6.90
N LYS A 51 16.05 14.08 -7.65
CA LYS A 51 17.49 13.79 -7.60
C LYS A 51 18.11 14.13 -6.25
N GLU A 52 17.64 15.19 -5.58
CA GLU A 52 18.08 15.55 -4.23
C GLU A 52 17.64 14.51 -3.19
N CYS A 53 16.39 14.02 -3.27
CA CYS A 53 15.93 12.92 -2.42
C CYS A 53 16.86 11.71 -2.50
N ILE A 54 17.32 11.35 -3.70
CA ILE A 54 18.20 10.20 -3.91
C ILE A 54 19.64 10.47 -3.48
N LYS A 55 20.17 11.66 -3.77
CA LYS A 55 21.57 11.97 -3.49
C LYS A 55 21.82 12.21 -2.00
N TYR A 56 20.85 12.72 -1.28
CA TYR A 56 21.00 13.23 0.09
C TYR A 56 20.06 12.56 1.11
N HIS A 57 19.57 11.34 0.86
CA HIS A 57 18.79 10.58 1.86
C HIS A 57 19.63 10.00 3.01
N HIS A 58 20.95 10.21 3.03
CA HIS A 58 21.83 9.83 4.14
C HIS A 58 22.29 11.07 4.90
N GLY A 59 22.36 10.99 6.23
CA GLY A 59 22.70 12.11 7.11
C GLY A 59 24.07 12.72 6.81
N ARG A 60 25.07 11.88 6.49
CA ARG A 60 26.43 12.31 6.12
C ARG A 60 26.43 13.21 4.88
N GLU A 61 25.78 12.78 3.81
CA GLU A 61 25.67 13.53 2.55
C GLU A 61 24.82 14.80 2.75
N LEU A 62 23.70 14.67 3.46
CA LEU A 62 22.77 15.76 3.75
C LEU A 62 23.44 16.88 4.57
N SER A 63 24.24 16.54 5.57
CA SER A 63 24.94 17.50 6.43
C SER A 63 25.93 18.40 5.68
N LYS A 64 26.45 17.93 4.55
CA LYS A 64 27.43 18.65 3.71
C LYS A 64 26.77 19.37 2.54
N ALA A 65 25.46 19.18 2.33
CA ALA A 65 24.75 19.69 1.18
C ALA A 65 24.30 21.15 1.40
N ALA A 66 24.47 21.98 0.37
CA ALA A 66 23.89 23.33 0.33
C ALA A 66 22.51 23.26 -0.33
N LEU A 67 21.52 22.75 0.42
CA LEU A 67 20.13 22.64 -0.03
C LEU A 67 19.30 23.84 0.41
N ASP A 68 18.21 24.09 -0.34
CA ASP A 68 17.13 24.95 0.12
C ASP A 68 16.56 24.43 1.45
N ASP A 69 16.21 25.33 2.36
CA ASP A 69 15.72 24.96 3.69
C ASP A 69 14.41 24.13 3.64
N ASN A 70 13.69 24.16 2.51
CA ASN A 70 12.49 23.38 2.24
C ASN A 70 12.70 22.31 1.16
N SER A 71 13.93 21.84 0.95
CA SER A 71 14.21 20.69 0.07
C SER A 71 13.50 19.42 0.56
N LEU A 72 12.93 18.65 -0.37
CA LEU A 72 12.26 17.39 -0.09
C LEU A 72 13.21 16.30 0.42
N ALA A 73 14.52 16.47 0.22
CA ALA A 73 15.54 15.53 0.71
C ALA A 73 15.51 15.38 2.23
N TYR A 74 15.15 16.42 2.98
CA TYR A 74 14.99 16.32 4.44
C TYR A 74 13.90 15.33 4.82
N ILE A 75 12.75 15.36 4.12
CA ILE A 75 11.65 14.41 4.37
C ILE A 75 12.07 13.00 3.95
N ALA A 76 12.71 12.85 2.78
CA ALA A 76 13.19 11.54 2.31
C ALA A 76 14.19 10.90 3.30
N TYR A 77 15.11 11.69 3.85
CA TYR A 77 16.08 11.25 4.87
C TYR A 77 15.40 10.69 6.13
N VAL A 78 14.51 11.47 6.77
CA VAL A 78 13.88 11.00 8.01
C VAL A 78 12.91 9.86 7.75
N ALA A 79 12.25 9.82 6.58
CA ALA A 79 11.39 8.71 6.21
C ALA A 79 12.18 7.41 6.01
N ASP A 80 13.35 7.46 5.38
CA ASP A 80 14.27 6.32 5.27
C ASP A 80 14.70 5.82 6.65
N ASN A 81 15.06 6.75 7.54
CA ASN A 81 15.46 6.42 8.92
C ASN A 81 14.35 5.75 9.74
N ILE A 82 13.10 6.20 9.62
CA ILE A 82 11.94 5.59 10.29
C ILE A 82 11.68 4.20 9.70
N SER A 83 11.74 4.06 8.38
CA SER A 83 11.52 2.79 7.67
C SER A 83 12.57 1.72 8.02
N ALA A 84 13.84 2.11 8.11
CA ALA A 84 14.97 1.20 8.29
C ALA A 84 15.24 0.78 9.75
N TYR A 85 14.46 1.26 10.74
CA TYR A 85 14.74 1.06 12.17
C TYR A 85 16.19 1.47 12.55
N SER A 86 16.53 2.72 12.20
CA SER A 86 17.90 3.26 12.16
C SER A 86 18.66 3.36 13.48
N ASP A 87 18.00 3.39 14.66
CA ASP A 87 18.68 3.61 15.95
C ASP A 87 19.71 2.51 16.33
N ARG A 88 19.75 1.38 15.60
CA ARG A 88 20.76 0.32 15.79
C ARG A 88 21.83 0.26 14.70
N ARG A 89 21.77 1.09 13.65
CA ARG A 89 22.82 1.15 12.64
C ARG A 89 23.91 2.14 13.07
N LEU A 90 25.14 1.64 13.19
CA LEU A 90 26.31 2.48 12.91
C LEU A 90 26.10 3.07 11.51
N GLU A 91 26.34 4.37 11.29
CA GLU A 91 26.20 5.06 9.99
C GLU A 91 27.12 4.47 8.89
N LEU A 92 26.85 3.23 8.49
CA LEU A 92 27.58 2.50 7.47
C LEU A 92 26.78 2.60 6.18
N ILE A 93 27.37 3.25 5.18
CA ILE A 93 26.74 3.51 3.89
C ILE A 93 27.27 2.48 2.89
N GLU A 94 26.39 1.62 2.37
CA GLU A 94 26.77 0.62 1.38
C GLU A 94 27.48 1.27 0.17
N GLY A 95 28.73 0.88 -0.06
CA GLY A 95 29.59 1.39 -1.13
C GLY A 95 30.52 2.56 -0.76
N ASP A 96 30.59 2.93 0.51
CA ASP A 96 31.62 3.84 1.04
C ASP A 96 32.89 3.08 1.45
N SER A 97 34.07 3.65 1.16
CA SER A 97 35.37 2.99 1.34
C SER A 97 35.64 2.55 2.79
N ASP A 98 35.10 3.30 3.76
CA ASP A 98 35.30 3.03 5.19
C ASP A 98 34.37 1.95 5.74
N SER A 99 33.41 1.48 4.94
CA SER A 99 32.35 0.55 5.35
C SER A 99 32.33 -0.76 4.57
N GLU A 100 33.17 -0.91 3.54
CA GLU A 100 33.13 -2.02 2.58
C GLU A 100 33.31 -3.40 3.25
N ALA A 101 34.00 -3.47 4.38
CA ALA A 101 34.20 -4.71 5.16
C ALA A 101 32.94 -5.22 5.89
N GLY A 102 31.86 -4.42 5.96
CA GLY A 102 30.64 -4.76 6.70
C GLY A 102 29.49 -5.34 5.86
N PHE A 103 29.60 -5.31 4.52
CA PHE A 103 28.51 -5.66 3.60
C PHE A 103 28.88 -6.84 2.68
N ASP A 104 27.96 -7.79 2.54
CA ASP A 104 28.06 -8.89 1.59
C ASP A 104 27.17 -8.65 0.37
N LYS A 105 27.76 -8.21 -0.75
CA LYS A 105 27.04 -7.94 -2.01
C LYS A 105 26.34 -9.19 -2.58
N THR A 106 26.75 -10.38 -2.14
CA THR A 106 26.21 -11.66 -2.59
C THR A 106 25.09 -12.18 -1.69
N ALA A 107 24.83 -11.53 -0.56
CA ALA A 107 23.80 -11.94 0.39
C ALA A 107 22.41 -11.99 -0.29
N PRO A 108 21.68 -13.11 -0.19
CA PRO A 108 20.30 -13.21 -0.63
C PRO A 108 19.35 -12.52 0.35
N LEU A 109 18.08 -12.35 -0.04
CA LEU A 109 17.02 -11.95 0.87
C LEU A 109 16.68 -13.12 1.81
N ALA A 110 16.76 -12.90 3.11
CA ALA A 110 16.36 -13.87 4.12
C ALA A 110 14.83 -13.96 4.24
N SER A 111 14.34 -15.13 4.64
CA SER A 111 12.93 -15.31 4.94
C SER A 111 12.54 -14.66 6.27
N VAL A 112 11.47 -13.86 6.29
CA VAL A 112 10.86 -13.33 7.52
C VAL A 112 10.47 -14.46 8.50
N PHE A 113 10.19 -15.67 7.99
CA PHE A 113 9.88 -16.85 8.81
C PHE A 113 11.09 -17.44 9.55
N ASN A 114 12.29 -16.92 9.33
CA ASN A 114 13.49 -17.35 10.03
C ASN A 114 13.49 -16.99 11.52
N ILE A 115 12.73 -15.95 11.91
CA ILE A 115 12.65 -15.42 13.27
C ILE A 115 11.25 -15.48 13.89
N LEU A 116 10.23 -15.87 13.11
CA LEU A 116 8.85 -15.94 13.60
C LEU A 116 8.64 -17.11 14.57
N ASN A 117 7.93 -16.85 15.68
CA ASN A 117 7.63 -17.84 16.72
C ASN A 117 8.88 -18.47 17.38
N GLY A 118 9.98 -17.72 17.48
CA GLY A 118 11.22 -18.22 18.08
C GLY A 118 11.95 -19.26 17.22
N SER A 119 11.62 -19.34 15.92
CA SER A 119 12.41 -20.09 14.96
C SER A 119 13.81 -19.47 14.82
N ASN A 120 14.76 -20.30 14.40
CA ASN A 120 16.11 -19.87 14.04
C ASN A 120 16.52 -20.62 12.77
N ASN A 121 15.70 -20.46 11.73
CA ASN A 121 15.94 -21.10 10.43
C ASN A 121 16.90 -20.24 9.59
N ASN A 122 17.47 -20.84 8.55
CA ASN A 122 18.29 -20.12 7.57
C ASN A 122 17.73 -20.33 6.15
N LEU A 123 16.47 -19.93 5.96
CA LEU A 123 15.81 -19.99 4.66
C LEU A 123 16.04 -18.69 3.90
N ASN A 124 16.45 -18.79 2.64
CA ASN A 124 16.78 -17.66 1.79
C ASN A 124 16.06 -17.74 0.44
N TYR A 125 15.71 -16.58 -0.11
CA TYR A 125 15.08 -16.47 -1.43
C TYR A 125 16.13 -16.35 -2.53
N LYS A 126 15.89 -17.07 -3.64
CA LYS A 126 16.66 -16.86 -4.87
C LYS A 126 16.29 -15.51 -5.47
N LEU A 127 17.30 -14.69 -5.78
CA LEU A 127 17.11 -13.44 -6.52
C LEU A 127 16.58 -13.75 -7.93
N LYS A 128 15.37 -13.28 -8.22
CA LYS A 128 14.70 -13.37 -9.52
C LYS A 128 13.60 -12.29 -9.62
N PHE A 129 13.12 -12.00 -10.82
CA PHE A 129 11.93 -11.15 -10.99
C PHE A 129 10.67 -11.81 -10.41
N LEU A 130 9.78 -11.01 -9.82
CA LEU A 130 8.47 -11.48 -9.38
C LEU A 130 7.61 -11.83 -10.61
N LYS A 131 7.34 -13.12 -10.79
CA LYS A 131 6.52 -13.67 -11.88
C LYS A 131 5.76 -14.90 -11.42
N ASP A 132 6.49 -15.80 -10.75
CA ASP A 132 5.98 -17.04 -10.20
C ASP A 132 6.32 -17.13 -8.71
N ILE A 133 5.66 -18.03 -7.99
CA ILE A 133 5.91 -18.28 -6.57
C ILE A 133 7.41 -18.60 -6.36
N ASN A 134 8.03 -17.93 -5.39
CA ASN A 134 9.42 -18.15 -5.00
C ASN A 134 9.45 -18.70 -3.58
N TYR A 135 9.60 -20.01 -3.43
CA TYR A 135 9.76 -20.58 -2.09
C TYR A 135 11.19 -20.37 -1.60
N PRO A 136 11.39 -19.93 -0.34
CA PRO A 136 12.73 -19.82 0.22
C PRO A 136 13.28 -21.23 0.49
N THR A 137 14.60 -21.38 0.43
CA THR A 137 15.24 -22.69 0.59
C THR A 137 16.37 -22.62 1.60
N SER A 138 16.74 -23.77 2.17
CA SER A 138 17.92 -23.91 3.02
C SER A 138 19.21 -24.13 2.23
N ASN A 139 19.15 -24.16 0.90
CA ASN A 139 20.34 -24.33 0.07
C ASN A 139 21.18 -23.05 0.11
N GLU A 140 22.50 -23.21 -0.02
CA GLU A 140 23.39 -22.07 -0.25
C GLU A 140 23.02 -21.41 -1.59
N ILE A 141 22.53 -20.17 -1.50
CA ILE A 141 22.17 -19.35 -2.65
C ILE A 141 22.85 -18.00 -2.45
N SER A 142 23.47 -17.51 -3.51
CA SER A 142 24.11 -16.19 -3.53
C SER A 142 23.61 -15.40 -4.73
N ALA A 143 23.43 -14.09 -4.55
CA ALA A 143 23.21 -13.16 -5.63
C ALA A 143 24.52 -12.93 -6.40
N THR A 144 24.42 -12.78 -7.72
CA THR A 144 25.57 -12.46 -8.58
C THR A 144 25.46 -11.05 -9.14
N ALA A 145 26.60 -10.45 -9.52
CA ALA A 145 26.63 -9.16 -10.21
C ALA A 145 25.76 -9.17 -11.49
N SER A 146 25.72 -10.30 -12.21
CA SER A 146 24.87 -10.47 -13.39
C SER A 146 23.39 -10.36 -13.06
N ASN A 147 22.95 -10.90 -11.91
CA ASN A 147 21.55 -10.78 -11.49
C ASN A 147 21.15 -9.33 -11.25
N TYR A 148 22.03 -8.54 -10.64
CA TYR A 148 21.78 -7.11 -10.43
C TYR A 148 21.86 -6.30 -11.74
N LEU A 149 22.71 -6.70 -12.68
CA LEU A 149 22.79 -6.09 -14.00
C LEU A 149 21.47 -6.26 -14.77
N ASP A 150 20.85 -7.44 -14.74
CA ASP A 150 19.55 -7.70 -15.38
C ASP A 150 18.46 -6.77 -14.80
N ILE A 151 18.46 -6.58 -13.47
CA ILE A 151 17.52 -5.66 -12.80
C ILE A 151 17.79 -4.22 -13.24
N LYS A 152 19.05 -3.77 -13.25
CA LYS A 152 19.44 -2.43 -13.69
C LYS A 152 18.97 -2.14 -15.12
N ILE A 153 19.18 -3.07 -16.05
CA ILE A 153 18.76 -2.92 -17.46
C ILE A 153 17.23 -2.78 -17.52
N LYS A 154 16.49 -3.65 -16.84
CA LYS A 154 15.03 -3.59 -16.83
C LYS A 154 14.50 -2.29 -16.25
N LEU A 155 15.07 -1.82 -15.14
CA LEU A 155 14.72 -0.52 -14.55
C LEU A 155 14.99 0.62 -15.54
N GLU A 156 16.16 0.64 -16.17
CA GLU A 156 16.52 1.67 -17.15
C GLU A 156 15.56 1.71 -18.33
N GLU A 157 15.22 0.56 -18.90
CA GLU A 157 14.31 0.45 -20.04
C GLU A 157 12.89 0.89 -19.69
N GLN A 158 12.36 0.45 -18.55
CA GLN A 158 10.98 0.75 -18.17
C GLN A 158 10.81 2.20 -17.67
N LEU A 159 11.80 2.74 -16.95
CA LEU A 159 11.74 4.13 -16.47
C LEU A 159 11.86 5.16 -17.61
N LYS A 160 12.42 4.80 -18.77
CA LYS A 160 12.40 5.67 -19.97
C LYS A 160 10.97 5.95 -20.47
N GLY A 161 10.01 5.07 -20.18
CA GLY A 161 8.60 5.24 -20.57
C GLY A 161 7.71 5.96 -19.55
N VAL A 162 8.29 6.40 -18.43
CA VAL A 162 7.57 7.03 -17.31
C VAL A 162 7.57 8.56 -17.46
N GLN A 163 6.49 9.21 -17.01
CA GLN A 163 6.45 10.66 -16.80
C GLN A 163 6.36 10.96 -15.29
N VAL A 164 6.82 12.13 -14.87
CA VAL A 164 6.75 12.57 -13.45
C VAL A 164 5.36 13.12 -13.14
N GLU A 165 4.38 12.22 -13.14
CA GLU A 165 2.97 12.52 -12.93
C GLU A 165 2.34 11.48 -11.99
N GLU A 166 1.29 11.88 -11.27
CA GLU A 166 0.56 11.02 -10.32
C GLU A 166 0.18 9.66 -10.89
N LYS A 167 -0.32 9.62 -12.13
CA LYS A 167 -0.76 8.39 -12.81
C LYS A 167 0.34 7.34 -12.98
N TYR A 168 1.61 7.74 -12.97
CA TYR A 168 2.76 6.83 -13.12
C TYR A 168 3.32 6.31 -11.79
N ILE A 169 2.88 6.82 -10.64
CA ILE A 169 3.33 6.33 -9.32
C ILE A 169 3.06 4.83 -9.19
N ASN A 170 1.85 4.38 -9.57
CA ASN A 170 1.49 2.96 -9.53
C ASN A 170 2.32 2.13 -10.52
N SER A 171 2.71 2.69 -11.66
CA SER A 171 3.60 2.00 -12.62
C SER A 171 5.01 1.83 -12.06
N ILE A 172 5.56 2.84 -11.39
CA ILE A 172 6.86 2.77 -10.72
C ILE A 172 6.80 1.76 -9.57
N LEU A 173 5.75 1.83 -8.75
CA LEU A 173 5.55 0.91 -7.63
C LEU A 173 5.51 -0.55 -8.12
N HIS A 174 4.74 -0.83 -9.17
CA HIS A 174 4.66 -2.16 -9.77
C HIS A 174 5.99 -2.60 -10.41
N LEU A 175 6.72 -1.69 -11.06
CA LEU A 175 8.05 -1.99 -11.59
C LEU A 175 9.02 -2.40 -10.47
N LEU A 176 9.03 -1.66 -9.36
CA LEU A 176 9.86 -1.98 -8.20
C LEU A 176 9.44 -3.31 -7.55
N GLU A 177 8.14 -3.59 -7.46
CA GLU A 177 7.64 -4.88 -6.98
C GLU A 177 8.18 -6.05 -7.82
N ILE A 178 8.12 -5.92 -9.15
CA ILE A 178 8.68 -6.93 -10.06
C ILE A 178 10.19 -7.09 -9.89
N CYS A 179 10.90 -5.97 -9.78
CA CYS A 179 12.36 -5.92 -9.85
C CYS A 179 13.06 -6.20 -8.52
N THR A 180 12.43 -5.87 -7.39
CA THR A 180 13.13 -5.72 -6.10
C THR A 180 12.49 -6.44 -4.91
N SER A 181 11.39 -7.18 -5.11
CA SER A 181 10.78 -8.00 -4.05
C SER A 181 11.69 -9.10 -3.48
N TYR A 182 12.67 -9.57 -4.25
CA TYR A 182 13.66 -10.57 -3.81
C TYR A 182 15.08 -10.00 -3.71
N VAL A 183 15.20 -8.67 -3.56
CA VAL A 183 16.47 -7.97 -3.31
C VAL A 183 16.46 -7.51 -1.85
N PRO A 184 17.48 -7.83 -1.03
CA PRO A 184 17.52 -7.34 0.34
C PRO A 184 17.75 -5.82 0.35
N SER A 185 17.00 -5.09 1.19
CA SER A 185 17.19 -3.64 1.38
C SER A 185 18.57 -3.30 1.96
N SER A 186 19.13 -4.19 2.77
CA SER A 186 20.45 -4.08 3.41
C SER A 186 21.19 -5.40 3.31
N THR A 187 22.47 -5.33 2.97
CA THR A 187 23.41 -6.47 2.91
C THR A 187 24.41 -6.43 4.08
N ASN A 188 24.09 -5.66 5.12
CA ASN A 188 24.89 -5.55 6.32
C ASN A 188 24.94 -6.91 7.03
N THR A 189 26.15 -7.45 7.21
CA THR A 189 26.38 -8.77 7.82
C THR A 189 25.93 -8.88 9.29
N LYS A 190 25.60 -7.76 9.93
CA LYS A 190 25.04 -7.70 11.29
C LYS A 190 23.51 -7.76 11.34
N GLU A 191 22.85 -7.69 10.18
CA GLU A 191 21.40 -7.71 10.04
C GLU A 191 20.96 -9.03 9.42
N LEU A 192 19.69 -9.41 9.62
CA LEU A 192 19.13 -10.61 9.02
C LEU A 192 18.99 -10.49 7.50
N GLY A 193 18.77 -9.28 6.99
CA GLY A 193 18.54 -9.04 5.56
C GLY A 193 17.21 -9.61 5.08
N ASP A 194 16.16 -9.54 5.91
CA ASP A 194 14.82 -10.09 5.67
C ASP A 194 13.80 -9.07 5.13
N ILE A 195 14.17 -7.80 5.04
CA ILE A 195 13.36 -6.73 4.47
C ILE A 195 13.70 -6.58 2.99
N SER A 196 12.70 -6.73 2.12
CA SER A 196 12.89 -6.51 0.69
C SER A 196 13.11 -5.03 0.37
N LEU A 197 13.86 -4.75 -0.69
CA LEU A 197 14.09 -3.39 -1.17
C LEU A 197 12.79 -2.74 -1.67
N TYR A 198 11.85 -3.54 -2.20
CA TYR A 198 10.52 -3.07 -2.57
C TYR A 198 9.74 -2.56 -1.34
N ASP A 199 9.65 -3.39 -0.29
CA ASP A 199 8.90 -3.04 0.92
C ASP A 199 9.52 -1.84 1.62
N HIS A 200 10.86 -1.80 1.72
CA HIS A 200 11.60 -0.64 2.24
C HIS A 200 11.27 0.64 1.45
N SER A 201 11.36 0.60 0.12
CA SER A 201 11.10 1.78 -0.72
C SER A 201 9.64 2.23 -0.63
N LYS A 202 8.69 1.30 -0.63
CA LYS A 202 7.25 1.57 -0.51
C LYS A 202 6.91 2.21 0.84
N THR A 203 7.44 1.67 1.94
CA THR A 203 7.21 2.18 3.29
C THR A 203 7.89 3.53 3.50
N THR A 204 9.10 3.74 2.99
CA THR A 204 9.75 5.07 2.97
C THR A 204 8.88 6.10 2.23
N ALA A 205 8.33 5.77 1.05
CA ALA A 205 7.43 6.67 0.32
C ALA A 205 6.11 6.94 1.05
N SER A 206 5.55 5.95 1.76
CA SER A 206 4.37 6.10 2.61
C SER A 206 4.60 7.09 3.75
N ILE A 207 5.70 6.91 4.49
CA ILE A 207 6.10 7.77 5.62
C ILE A 207 6.38 9.19 5.11
N ALA A 208 7.14 9.32 4.02
CA ALA A 208 7.46 10.60 3.39
C ALA A 208 6.18 11.37 2.99
N SER A 209 5.21 10.68 2.39
CA SER A 209 3.92 11.30 2.03
C SER A 209 3.14 11.80 3.22
N CYS A 210 3.20 11.09 4.35
CA CYS A 210 2.54 11.53 5.58
C CYS A 210 3.24 12.78 6.16
N LEU A 211 4.57 12.76 6.23
CA LEU A 211 5.36 13.89 6.73
C LEU A 211 5.22 15.14 5.85
N PHE A 212 5.04 14.98 4.54
CA PHE A 212 4.78 16.10 3.63
C PHE A 212 3.55 16.92 4.03
N TYR A 213 2.45 16.25 4.38
CA TYR A 213 1.24 16.93 4.84
C TYR A 213 1.35 17.40 6.29
N TYR A 214 1.98 16.60 7.15
CA TYR A 214 2.11 16.94 8.57
C TYR A 214 2.98 18.19 8.81
N LEU A 215 4.03 18.37 7.99
CA LEU A 215 4.97 19.49 8.08
C LEU A 215 4.63 20.62 7.10
N GLU A 216 3.41 20.67 6.57
CA GLU A 216 3.02 21.73 5.64
C GLU A 216 3.13 23.12 6.30
N GLY A 217 3.94 24.00 5.70
CA GLY A 217 4.19 25.36 6.21
C GLY A 217 5.34 25.48 7.20
N GLU A 218 5.95 24.37 7.61
CA GLU A 218 7.14 24.35 8.48
C GLU A 218 8.44 24.53 7.70
N ASN A 219 9.51 24.97 8.37
CA ASN A 219 10.87 24.94 7.81
C ASN A 219 11.45 23.53 7.97
N LEU A 220 11.58 22.80 6.86
CA LEU A 220 11.95 21.37 6.89
C LEU A 220 13.35 21.13 7.49
N LYS A 221 14.32 21.97 7.16
CA LYS A 221 15.68 21.86 7.70
C LYS A 221 15.70 22.05 9.22
N GLU A 222 14.95 23.00 9.74
CA GLU A 222 14.89 23.22 11.18
C GLU A 222 14.14 22.10 11.90
N LYS A 223 12.99 21.68 11.38
CA LYS A 223 12.17 20.64 12.01
C LYS A 223 12.79 19.25 11.93
N ILE A 224 13.41 18.90 10.82
CA ILE A 224 13.90 17.55 10.57
C ILE A 224 15.38 17.44 10.90
N PHE A 225 16.21 18.30 10.32
CA PHE A 225 17.66 18.09 10.39
C PHE A 225 18.28 18.57 11.70
N LYS A 226 17.71 19.60 12.34
CA LYS A 226 18.22 20.08 13.65
C LYS A 226 17.67 19.28 14.84
N ASP A 227 16.46 18.71 14.73
CA ASP A 227 15.79 18.01 15.85
C ASP A 227 15.00 16.77 15.40
N GLU A 228 15.66 15.88 14.65
CA GLU A 228 15.05 14.64 14.14
C GLU A 228 14.41 13.80 15.25
N LYS A 229 15.04 13.78 16.43
CA LYS A 229 14.56 13.00 17.57
C LYS A 229 13.22 13.52 18.07
N ALA A 230 13.07 14.84 18.24
CA ALA A 230 11.79 15.41 18.65
C ALA A 230 10.70 15.10 17.62
N LEU A 231 11.00 15.23 16.32
CA LEU A 231 10.05 14.90 15.25
C LEU A 231 9.61 13.42 15.31
N LYS A 232 10.54 12.49 15.56
CA LYS A 232 10.21 11.05 15.70
C LYS A 232 9.32 10.74 16.89
N ASP A 233 9.29 11.60 17.91
CA ASP A 233 8.40 11.52 19.07
C ASP A 233 7.06 12.26 18.86
N GLU A 234 6.92 13.04 17.78
CA GLU A 234 5.65 13.67 17.42
C GLU A 234 4.68 12.63 16.83
N LYS A 235 3.39 12.80 17.14
CA LYS A 235 2.30 11.95 16.63
C LYS A 235 1.95 12.34 15.20
N ALA A 236 2.89 12.19 14.28
CA ALA A 236 2.75 12.64 12.90
C ALA A 236 1.89 11.73 12.01
N PHE A 237 1.55 10.52 12.48
CA PHE A 237 0.92 9.48 11.67
C PHE A 237 -0.39 8.99 12.29
N LEU A 238 -1.27 8.47 11.42
CA LEU A 238 -2.46 7.71 11.77
C LEU A 238 -2.34 6.32 11.13
N LEU A 239 -2.48 5.26 11.91
CA LEU A 239 -2.74 3.93 11.38
C LEU A 239 -4.25 3.75 11.25
N PHE A 240 -4.76 3.84 10.02
CA PHE A 240 -6.16 3.58 9.70
C PHE A 240 -6.36 2.13 9.30
N SER A 241 -7.49 1.55 9.72
CA SER A 241 -7.93 0.24 9.29
C SER A 241 -9.43 0.18 9.11
N PHE A 242 -9.88 -0.63 8.15
CA PHE A 242 -11.26 -1.08 8.08
C PHE A 242 -11.34 -2.60 8.09
N ASP A 243 -12.48 -3.12 8.59
CA ASP A 243 -12.79 -4.54 8.73
C ASP A 243 -14.23 -4.79 8.28
N VAL A 244 -14.39 -5.62 7.25
CA VAL A 244 -15.69 -6.05 6.72
C VAL A 244 -16.12 -7.35 7.40
N SER A 245 -17.10 -7.23 8.28
CA SER A 245 -17.73 -8.33 8.98
C SER A 245 -18.88 -8.96 8.17
N GLY A 246 -19.02 -10.28 8.26
CA GLY A 246 -20.11 -11.04 7.61
C GLY A 246 -19.75 -11.67 6.27
N ILE A 247 -18.49 -11.53 5.81
CA ILE A 247 -18.01 -12.05 4.51
C ILE A 247 -18.36 -13.52 4.30
N GLN A 248 -18.05 -14.40 5.27
CA GLN A 248 -18.31 -15.84 5.12
C GLN A 248 -19.80 -16.13 4.90
N ASN A 249 -20.66 -15.56 5.76
CA ASN A 249 -22.11 -15.73 5.62
C ASN A 249 -22.60 -15.18 4.29
N TYR A 250 -22.11 -14.02 3.86
CA TYR A 250 -22.46 -13.42 2.57
C TYR A 250 -22.05 -14.31 1.37
N ILE A 251 -20.84 -14.87 1.38
CA ILE A 251 -20.35 -15.72 0.29
C ILE A 251 -21.13 -17.04 0.22
N TYR A 252 -21.33 -17.70 1.37
CA TYR A 252 -21.85 -19.07 1.41
C TYR A 252 -23.38 -19.16 1.51
N THR A 253 -24.11 -18.05 1.73
CA THR A 253 -25.58 -18.02 1.65
C THR A 253 -26.03 -17.98 0.19
N ILE A 254 -25.95 -19.13 -0.49
CA ILE A 254 -26.37 -19.35 -1.88
C ILE A 254 -27.31 -20.56 -1.94
N SER A 255 -28.37 -20.47 -2.74
CA SER A 255 -29.30 -21.59 -2.92
C SER A 255 -29.77 -21.69 -4.36
N GLY A 256 -29.56 -22.84 -5.00
CA GLY A 256 -30.08 -23.11 -6.35
C GLY A 256 -29.08 -23.76 -7.30
N LYS A 257 -29.53 -23.96 -8.55
CA LYS A 257 -28.67 -24.43 -9.66
C LYS A 257 -27.74 -23.28 -10.09
N GLY A 258 -26.43 -23.52 -10.12
CA GLY A 258 -25.43 -22.48 -10.48
C GLY A 258 -24.67 -21.87 -9.28
N ALA A 259 -24.86 -22.41 -8.07
CA ALA A 259 -24.24 -21.95 -6.83
C ALA A 259 -22.70 -21.75 -6.93
N LEU A 260 -21.95 -22.70 -7.50
CA LEU A 260 -20.48 -22.59 -7.63
C LEU A 260 -20.04 -21.40 -8.49
N LYS A 261 -20.79 -21.09 -9.54
CA LYS A 261 -20.54 -19.95 -10.43
C LYS A 261 -20.77 -18.63 -9.70
N ALA A 262 -21.87 -18.53 -8.94
CA ALA A 262 -22.19 -17.36 -8.12
C ALA A 262 -21.16 -17.15 -6.97
N LEU A 263 -20.64 -18.24 -6.39
CA LEU A 263 -19.67 -18.18 -5.29
C LEU A 263 -18.37 -17.48 -5.70
N ARG A 264 -17.80 -17.85 -6.86
CA ARG A 264 -16.59 -17.19 -7.38
C ARG A 264 -16.84 -15.71 -7.69
N ALA A 265 -17.99 -15.38 -8.25
CA ALA A 265 -18.37 -14.00 -8.53
C ALA A 265 -18.50 -13.16 -7.25
N ARG A 266 -19.10 -13.72 -6.18
CA ARG A 266 -19.20 -13.05 -4.87
C ARG A 266 -17.85 -12.78 -4.24
N SER A 267 -16.95 -13.76 -4.27
CA SER A 267 -15.58 -13.59 -3.74
C SER A 267 -14.86 -12.47 -4.49
N LEU A 268 -14.87 -12.50 -5.82
CA LEU A 268 -14.23 -11.47 -6.64
C LEU A 268 -14.85 -10.09 -6.42
N TYR A 269 -16.19 -10.02 -6.29
CA TYR A 269 -16.87 -8.75 -6.01
C TYR A 269 -16.47 -8.16 -4.67
N LEU A 270 -16.33 -8.97 -3.61
CA LEU A 270 -15.86 -8.47 -2.31
C LEU A 270 -14.40 -8.00 -2.37
N ASP A 271 -13.53 -8.72 -3.09
CA ASP A 271 -12.15 -8.28 -3.28
C ASP A 271 -12.08 -6.93 -4.00
N LEU A 272 -12.82 -6.77 -5.10
CA LEU A 272 -12.88 -5.51 -5.85
C LEU A 272 -13.58 -4.38 -5.08
N LEU A 273 -14.57 -4.71 -4.23
CA LEU A 273 -15.19 -3.76 -3.32
C LEU A 273 -14.17 -3.21 -2.33
N MET A 274 -13.35 -4.08 -1.72
CA MET A 274 -12.30 -3.65 -0.79
C MET A 274 -11.24 -2.80 -1.49
N GLU A 275 -10.78 -3.21 -2.68
CA GLU A 275 -9.83 -2.43 -3.48
C GLU A 275 -10.39 -1.04 -3.82
N ASN A 276 -11.67 -0.94 -4.19
CA ASN A 276 -12.32 0.34 -4.45
C ASN A 276 -12.39 1.21 -3.18
N ILE A 277 -12.74 0.64 -2.02
CA ILE A 277 -12.78 1.37 -0.74
C ILE A 277 -11.41 1.97 -0.41
N VAL A 278 -10.33 1.19 -0.63
CA VAL A 278 -8.95 1.67 -0.46
C VAL A 278 -8.65 2.82 -1.43
N ASP A 279 -8.94 2.65 -2.72
CA ASP A 279 -8.64 3.68 -3.73
C ASP A 279 -9.42 4.97 -3.50
N ASP A 280 -10.71 4.91 -3.15
CA ASP A 280 -11.51 6.09 -2.82
C ASP A 280 -10.97 6.82 -1.58
N LEU A 281 -10.49 6.09 -0.55
CA LEU A 281 -9.89 6.71 0.62
C LEU A 281 -8.57 7.42 0.29
N LEU A 282 -7.70 6.75 -0.46
CA LEU A 282 -6.42 7.32 -0.89
C LEU A 282 -6.65 8.55 -1.77
N GLN A 283 -7.64 8.50 -2.66
CA GLN A 283 -8.01 9.66 -3.48
C GLN A 283 -8.55 10.82 -2.63
N LYS A 284 -9.46 10.56 -1.68
CA LYS A 284 -10.01 11.60 -0.78
C LYS A 284 -8.93 12.24 0.10
N THR A 285 -7.91 11.48 0.48
CA THR A 285 -6.76 11.96 1.25
C THR A 285 -5.58 12.43 0.39
N ASN A 286 -5.73 12.40 -0.95
CA ASN A 286 -4.71 12.80 -1.92
C ASN A 286 -3.35 12.10 -1.69
N LEU A 287 -3.40 10.80 -1.41
CA LEU A 287 -2.28 9.89 -1.21
C LEU A 287 -2.25 8.82 -2.32
N SER A 288 -1.15 8.07 -2.38
CA SER A 288 -0.96 7.01 -3.37
C SER A 288 -1.04 5.61 -2.74
N ARG A 289 -1.04 4.56 -3.55
CA ARG A 289 -1.00 3.16 -3.06
C ARG A 289 0.28 2.81 -2.29
N CYS A 290 1.29 3.67 -2.24
CA CYS A 290 2.41 3.54 -1.30
C CYS A 290 1.91 3.49 0.15
N ASN A 291 0.85 4.24 0.47
CA ASN A 291 0.28 4.33 1.81
C ASN A 291 -0.52 3.09 2.23
N LEU A 292 -0.86 2.20 1.30
CA LEU A 292 -1.50 0.93 1.61
C LEU A 292 -0.47 -0.09 2.10
N ILE A 293 -0.49 -0.42 3.39
CA ILE A 293 0.40 -1.42 3.98
C ILE A 293 -0.06 -2.83 3.58
N TYR A 294 -1.35 -3.11 3.76
CA TYR A 294 -1.95 -4.41 3.50
C TYR A 294 -3.43 -4.25 3.13
N ALA A 295 -3.90 -5.07 2.19
CA ALA A 295 -5.31 -5.32 1.94
C ALA A 295 -5.52 -6.82 1.70
N GLY A 296 -6.45 -7.43 2.42
CA GLY A 296 -6.78 -8.83 2.26
C GLY A 296 -7.75 -9.36 3.31
N GLY A 297 -8.50 -10.40 2.95
CA GLY A 297 -9.34 -11.15 3.89
C GLY A 297 -10.45 -10.36 4.57
N GLY A 298 -10.89 -9.22 4.03
CA GLY A 298 -11.85 -8.34 4.69
C GLY A 298 -11.24 -7.14 5.41
N HIS A 299 -9.91 -7.02 5.44
CA HIS A 299 -9.21 -6.00 6.22
C HIS A 299 -8.23 -5.21 5.36
N ALA A 300 -8.01 -3.95 5.72
CA ALA A 300 -6.90 -3.17 5.19
C ALA A 300 -6.23 -2.35 6.29
N TYR A 301 -4.95 -2.03 6.09
CA TYR A 301 -4.16 -1.12 6.92
C TYR A 301 -3.52 -0.06 6.04
N ILE A 302 -3.75 1.20 6.35
CA ILE A 302 -3.32 2.35 5.56
C ILE A 302 -2.67 3.36 6.51
N LEU A 303 -1.46 3.81 6.17
CA LEU A 303 -0.77 4.86 6.91
C LEU A 303 -1.18 6.23 6.35
N LEU A 304 -1.69 7.10 7.20
CA LEU A 304 -2.19 8.42 6.83
C LEU A 304 -1.49 9.51 7.67
N PRO A 305 -1.42 10.76 7.18
CA PRO A 305 -0.89 11.87 7.98
C PRO A 305 -1.86 12.25 9.09
N ASN A 306 -1.33 12.53 10.29
CA ASN A 306 -2.14 13.02 11.40
C ASN A 306 -2.39 14.53 11.29
N THR A 307 -3.26 14.90 10.35
CA THR A 307 -3.70 16.29 10.18
C THR A 307 -5.20 16.41 10.42
N LYS A 308 -5.64 17.63 10.75
CA LYS A 308 -7.06 17.94 10.86
C LYS A 308 -7.83 17.60 9.56
N ALA A 309 -7.26 17.94 8.41
CA ALA A 309 -7.89 17.70 7.10
C ALA A 309 -8.10 16.19 6.84
N THR A 310 -7.13 15.37 7.21
CA THR A 310 -7.23 13.91 7.09
C THR A 310 -8.27 13.33 8.03
N ILE A 311 -8.29 13.77 9.30
CA ILE A 311 -9.29 13.34 10.28
C ILE A 311 -10.71 13.71 9.82
N ASP A 312 -10.91 14.95 9.35
CA ASP A 312 -12.20 15.40 8.84
C ASP A 312 -12.64 14.56 7.63
N SER A 313 -11.71 14.24 6.71
CA SER A 313 -11.96 13.35 5.56
C SER A 313 -12.32 11.92 5.97
N LEU A 314 -11.69 11.38 7.02
CA LEU A 314 -11.98 10.04 7.54
C LEU A 314 -13.38 9.94 8.15
N ILE A 315 -13.85 10.99 8.83
CA ILE A 315 -15.19 11.05 9.41
C ILE A 315 -16.25 11.02 8.31
N GLU A 316 -16.08 11.85 7.27
CA GLU A 316 -17.00 11.87 6.12
C GLU A 316 -16.99 10.52 5.38
N PHE A 317 -15.80 9.97 5.14
CA PHE A 317 -15.63 8.67 4.50
C PHE A 317 -16.33 7.54 5.25
N GLU A 318 -16.13 7.44 6.58
CA GLU A 318 -16.79 6.41 7.41
C GLU A 318 -18.31 6.53 7.34
N GLN A 319 -18.85 7.75 7.41
CA GLN A 319 -20.30 7.97 7.38
C GLN A 319 -20.92 7.59 6.03
N GLU A 320 -20.29 8.00 4.93
CA GLU A 320 -20.73 7.67 3.57
C GLU A 320 -20.66 6.16 3.33
N LEU A 321 -19.54 5.53 3.72
CA LEU A 321 -19.32 4.10 3.57
C LEU A 321 -20.31 3.27 4.39
N LYS A 322 -20.51 3.62 5.67
CA LYS A 322 -21.50 2.97 6.55
C LYS A 322 -22.90 3.05 5.95
N SER A 323 -23.28 4.24 5.48
CA SER A 323 -24.60 4.48 4.88
C SER A 323 -24.82 3.61 3.65
N TRP A 324 -23.79 3.46 2.81
CA TRP A 324 -23.82 2.62 1.61
C TRP A 324 -23.90 1.12 1.96
N PHE A 325 -23.11 0.64 2.93
CA PHE A 325 -23.19 -0.76 3.38
C PHE A 325 -24.60 -1.09 3.90
N LEU A 326 -25.20 -0.16 4.67
CA LEU A 326 -26.54 -0.33 5.21
C LEU A 326 -27.61 -0.36 4.11
N SER A 327 -27.48 0.45 3.05
CA SER A 327 -28.44 0.45 1.93
C SER A 327 -28.32 -0.79 1.05
N GLU A 328 -27.10 -1.20 0.71
CA GLU A 328 -26.86 -2.30 -0.23
C GLU A 328 -26.99 -3.67 0.43
N PHE A 329 -26.48 -3.83 1.66
CA PHE A 329 -26.40 -5.13 2.32
C PHE A 329 -27.24 -5.24 3.59
N GLY A 330 -27.86 -4.16 4.06
CA GLY A 330 -28.58 -4.16 5.33
C GLY A 330 -27.65 -4.56 6.48
N VAL A 331 -27.97 -5.66 7.14
CA VAL A 331 -27.16 -6.22 8.24
C VAL A 331 -26.31 -7.42 7.84
N ALA A 332 -26.35 -7.84 6.57
CA ALA A 332 -25.62 -9.01 6.09
C ALA A 332 -24.10 -8.76 6.02
N LEU A 333 -23.72 -7.54 5.66
CA LEU A 333 -22.35 -7.05 5.72
C LEU A 333 -22.30 -5.78 6.56
N TYR A 334 -21.22 -5.63 7.31
CA TYR A 334 -20.94 -4.43 8.10
C TYR A 334 -19.47 -4.07 7.93
N VAL A 335 -19.16 -2.78 7.88
CA VAL A 335 -17.79 -2.29 7.84
C VAL A 335 -17.52 -1.47 9.10
N ALA A 336 -16.51 -1.88 9.86
CA ALA A 336 -15.93 -1.07 10.93
C ALA A 336 -14.76 -0.29 10.35
N CYS A 337 -14.66 0.99 10.67
CA CYS A 337 -13.47 1.80 10.42
C CYS A 337 -12.92 2.28 11.77
N ALA A 338 -11.60 2.32 11.89
CA ALA A 338 -10.92 2.89 13.04
C ALA A 338 -9.57 3.46 12.61
N TYR A 339 -9.07 4.43 13.38
CA TYR A 339 -7.70 4.90 13.27
C TYR A 339 -7.15 5.20 14.65
N VAL A 340 -5.82 5.16 14.78
CA VAL A 340 -5.10 5.56 15.98
C VAL A 340 -3.89 6.38 15.59
N ASP A 341 -3.55 7.38 16.40
CA ASP A 341 -2.31 8.13 16.22
C ASP A 341 -1.08 7.31 16.62
N CYS A 342 0.03 7.56 15.92
CA CYS A 342 1.33 7.01 16.27
C CYS A 342 2.48 7.94 15.88
N THR A 343 3.61 7.68 16.51
CA THR A 343 4.88 8.39 16.32
C THR A 343 5.81 7.64 15.36
N GLY A 344 6.84 8.33 14.86
CA GLY A 344 7.87 7.67 14.05
C GLY A 344 8.62 6.59 14.83
N ASN A 345 8.83 6.80 16.13
CA ASN A 345 9.43 5.80 17.01
C ASN A 345 8.53 4.58 17.20
N GLU A 346 7.22 4.74 17.39
CA GLU A 346 6.32 3.59 17.45
C GLU A 346 6.31 2.79 16.13
N LEU A 347 6.30 3.46 14.97
CA LEU A 347 6.38 2.78 13.68
C LEU A 347 7.66 1.96 13.52
N ALA A 348 8.80 2.53 13.94
CA ALA A 348 10.09 1.88 13.80
C ALA A 348 10.30 0.76 14.84
N GLN A 349 9.91 0.98 16.09
CA GLN A 349 10.35 0.16 17.24
C GLN A 349 9.26 -0.72 17.85
N ASP A 350 7.99 -0.30 17.76
CA ASP A 350 6.88 -0.93 18.49
C ASP A 350 5.57 -0.87 17.69
N ILE A 351 5.63 -1.21 16.41
CA ILE A 351 4.46 -1.15 15.54
C ILE A 351 3.34 -2.09 16.02
N GLY A 352 3.70 -3.15 16.74
CA GLY A 352 2.77 -4.11 17.35
C GLY A 352 1.76 -3.45 18.29
N SER A 353 2.19 -2.50 19.14
CA SER A 353 1.26 -1.78 20.03
C SER A 353 0.32 -0.84 19.27
N VAL A 354 0.75 -0.30 18.13
CA VAL A 354 -0.11 0.48 17.23
C VAL A 354 -1.20 -0.43 16.62
N TYR A 355 -0.83 -1.62 16.13
CA TYR A 355 -1.78 -2.62 15.62
C TYR A 355 -2.77 -3.08 16.69
N GLU A 356 -2.32 -3.27 17.93
CA GLU A 356 -3.19 -3.63 19.05
C GLU A 356 -4.22 -2.53 19.34
N ARG A 357 -3.79 -1.26 19.38
CA ARG A 357 -4.68 -0.12 19.62
C ARG A 357 -5.76 0.00 18.54
N VAL A 358 -5.40 -0.07 17.26
CA VAL A 358 -6.41 0.00 16.17
C VAL A 358 -7.34 -1.22 16.18
N GLY A 359 -6.82 -2.41 16.49
CA GLY A 359 -7.62 -3.63 16.63
C GLY A 359 -8.64 -3.56 17.77
N ARG A 360 -8.29 -2.91 18.89
CA ARG A 360 -9.20 -2.63 20.00
C ARG A 360 -10.34 -1.70 19.56
N GLU A 361 -10.03 -0.61 18.88
CA GLU A 361 -11.05 0.34 18.39
C GLU A 361 -12.00 -0.32 17.36
N LEU A 362 -11.47 -1.13 16.43
CA LEU A 362 -12.29 -1.94 15.52
C LEU A 362 -13.22 -2.90 16.27
N SER A 363 -12.72 -3.54 17.33
CA SER A 363 -13.52 -4.47 18.13
C SER A 363 -14.67 -3.77 18.84
N ILE A 364 -14.44 -2.57 19.38
CA ILE A 364 -15.48 -1.74 19.98
C ILE A 364 -16.55 -1.39 18.93
N LYS A 365 -16.15 -0.87 17.76
CA LYS A 365 -17.06 -0.54 16.65
C LYS A 365 -17.90 -1.75 16.19
N LYS A 366 -17.29 -2.93 16.05
CA LYS A 366 -17.99 -4.17 15.70
C LYS A 366 -19.01 -4.62 16.74
N SER A 367 -18.82 -4.29 18.01
CA SER A 367 -19.79 -4.56 19.09
C SER A 367 -20.94 -3.54 19.14
N GLN A 368 -20.76 -2.36 18.54
CA GLN A 368 -21.69 -1.22 18.55
C GLN A 368 -22.00 -0.77 17.12
N ARG A 369 -22.46 -1.69 16.27
CA ARG A 369 -22.53 -1.51 14.81
C ARG A 369 -23.39 -0.35 14.33
N TYR A 370 -24.50 -0.10 15.01
CA TYR A 370 -25.57 0.78 14.54
C TYR A 370 -25.92 1.81 15.60
N THR A 371 -26.15 3.04 15.15
CA THR A 371 -26.66 4.12 15.99
C THR A 371 -28.16 3.96 16.27
N TYR A 372 -28.70 4.78 17.15
CA TYR A 372 -30.14 4.87 17.38
C TYR A 372 -30.91 5.09 16.07
N ASP A 373 -30.50 6.07 15.26
CA ASP A 373 -31.16 6.39 13.98
C ASP A 373 -31.07 5.25 12.96
N ASP A 374 -29.91 4.57 12.90
CA ASP A 374 -29.73 3.39 12.05
C ASP A 374 -30.73 2.28 12.43
N ILE A 375 -30.91 2.03 13.74
CA ILE A 375 -31.84 1.01 14.26
C ILE A 375 -33.29 1.40 14.01
N VAL A 376 -33.66 2.66 14.23
CA VAL A 376 -35.01 3.16 13.91
C VAL A 376 -35.27 2.94 12.43
N LYS A 377 -34.36 3.40 11.55
CA LYS A 377 -34.49 3.25 10.09
C LYS A 377 -34.67 1.79 9.66
N LEU A 378 -33.89 0.86 10.21
CA LEU A 378 -33.98 -0.57 9.94
C LEU A 378 -35.33 -1.18 10.36
N ASN A 379 -35.94 -0.66 11.42
CA ASN A 379 -37.23 -1.15 11.94
C ASN A 379 -38.44 -0.42 11.34
N THR A 380 -38.26 0.79 10.81
CA THR A 380 -39.33 1.60 10.22
C THR A 380 -39.39 1.53 8.70
N SER A 381 -38.36 1.00 8.03
CA SER A 381 -38.39 0.77 6.58
C SER A 381 -39.58 -0.13 6.25
N THR A 382 -40.64 0.47 5.75
CA THR A 382 -41.89 -0.20 5.39
C THR A 382 -41.61 -1.19 4.28
N ARG A 383 -41.68 -2.48 4.60
CA ARG A 383 -41.77 -3.52 3.57
C ARG A 383 -43.01 -3.22 2.75
N GLU A 384 -42.87 -3.04 1.43
CA GLU A 384 -44.05 -2.87 0.60
C GLU A 384 -44.90 -4.14 0.67
N LYS A 385 -46.22 -4.03 0.59
CA LYS A 385 -47.15 -5.19 0.68
C LYS A 385 -46.83 -6.31 -0.33
N ASN A 386 -46.06 -6.02 -1.37
CA ASN A 386 -45.68 -6.95 -2.44
C ASN A 386 -44.18 -7.32 -2.44
N ASP A 387 -43.42 -6.96 -1.40
CA ASP A 387 -42.02 -7.36 -1.31
C ASP A 387 -41.89 -8.89 -1.28
N ARG A 388 -41.03 -9.42 -2.15
CA ARG A 388 -40.64 -10.83 -2.19
C ARG A 388 -39.18 -10.97 -1.77
N GLU A 389 -38.79 -12.16 -1.38
CA GLU A 389 -37.39 -12.47 -1.05
C GLU A 389 -36.63 -12.93 -2.27
N CYS A 390 -35.41 -12.40 -2.44
CA CYS A 390 -34.49 -12.88 -3.45
C CYS A 390 -34.22 -14.37 -3.25
N ARG A 391 -34.40 -15.19 -4.28
CA ARG A 391 -34.17 -16.63 -4.19
C ARG A 391 -32.74 -16.99 -3.83
N GLU A 392 -31.76 -16.14 -4.13
CA GLU A 392 -30.33 -16.38 -3.88
C GLU A 392 -29.86 -15.89 -2.51
N CYS A 393 -30.04 -14.61 -2.18
CA CYS A 393 -29.53 -14.01 -0.94
C CYS A 393 -30.57 -13.78 0.16
N LYS A 394 -31.85 -14.10 -0.10
CA LYS A 394 -32.99 -13.91 0.81
C LYS A 394 -33.28 -12.45 1.22
N LYS A 395 -32.60 -11.47 0.63
CA LYS A 395 -32.92 -10.04 0.79
C LYS A 395 -34.34 -9.78 0.27
N SER A 396 -35.18 -9.16 1.10
CA SER A 396 -36.49 -8.65 0.67
C SER A 396 -36.32 -7.35 -0.11
N GLY A 397 -37.12 -7.16 -1.17
CA GLY A 397 -37.16 -5.92 -1.93
C GLY A 397 -37.55 -6.14 -3.39
N PRO A 398 -37.24 -5.19 -4.29
CA PRO A 398 -37.55 -5.32 -5.71
C PRO A 398 -36.72 -6.45 -6.33
N LEU A 399 -37.40 -7.34 -7.06
CA LEU A 399 -36.80 -8.50 -7.71
C LEU A 399 -37.02 -8.48 -9.22
N SER A 400 -36.09 -9.08 -9.96
CA SER A 400 -36.28 -9.42 -11.38
C SER A 400 -37.43 -10.41 -11.58
N GLN A 401 -37.83 -10.64 -12.84
CA GLN A 401 -38.82 -11.66 -13.18
C GLN A 401 -38.42 -13.05 -12.67
N ASP A 402 -37.12 -13.34 -12.62
CA ASP A 402 -36.54 -14.58 -12.09
C ASP A 402 -36.46 -14.66 -10.56
N GLY A 403 -36.96 -13.64 -9.85
CA GLY A 403 -36.96 -13.60 -8.38
C GLY A 403 -35.59 -13.31 -7.77
N MET A 404 -34.72 -12.58 -8.46
CA MET A 404 -33.38 -12.22 -7.99
C MET A 404 -33.26 -10.72 -7.74
N CYS A 405 -32.50 -10.32 -6.71
CA CYS A 405 -32.14 -8.91 -6.54
C CYS A 405 -31.11 -8.50 -7.61
N ASN A 406 -30.98 -7.19 -7.83
CA ASN A 406 -30.02 -6.59 -8.75
C ASN A 406 -28.58 -7.12 -8.58
N ILE A 407 -28.08 -7.20 -7.34
CA ILE A 407 -26.71 -7.67 -7.06
C ILE A 407 -26.55 -9.15 -7.44
N CYS A 408 -27.49 -10.01 -7.03
CA CYS A 408 -27.39 -11.45 -7.33
C CYS A 408 -27.53 -11.72 -8.83
N GLN A 409 -28.40 -10.98 -9.52
CA GLN A 409 -28.52 -11.04 -10.98
C GLN A 409 -27.20 -10.67 -11.65
N ALA A 410 -26.64 -9.50 -11.34
CA ALA A 410 -25.38 -9.04 -11.92
C ALA A 410 -24.23 -10.02 -11.66
N LEU A 411 -24.11 -10.57 -10.44
CA LEU A 411 -23.11 -11.60 -10.11
C LEU A 411 -23.24 -12.87 -10.95
N ILE A 412 -24.47 -13.32 -11.20
CA ILE A 412 -24.74 -14.49 -12.05
C ILE A 412 -24.37 -14.19 -13.50
N ASP A 413 -24.74 -13.00 -13.99
CA ASP A 413 -24.52 -12.59 -15.37
C ASP A 413 -23.02 -12.46 -15.70
N ILE A 414 -22.20 -11.95 -14.77
CA ILE A 414 -20.74 -11.81 -14.98
C ILE A 414 -19.98 -13.11 -14.79
N SER A 415 -20.53 -14.07 -14.04
CA SER A 415 -19.79 -15.28 -13.63
C SER A 415 -19.14 -16.07 -14.78
N PRO A 416 -19.81 -16.27 -15.95
CA PRO A 416 -19.19 -16.93 -17.10
C PRO A 416 -17.99 -16.18 -17.67
N SER A 417 -17.93 -14.85 -17.52
CA SER A 417 -16.86 -14.01 -18.05
C SER A 417 -15.61 -14.02 -17.16
N ILE A 418 -15.76 -14.27 -15.84
CA ILE A 418 -14.66 -14.29 -14.86
C ILE A 418 -13.54 -15.29 -15.22
N VAL A 419 -13.86 -16.35 -15.95
CA VAL A 419 -12.90 -17.39 -16.38
C VAL A 419 -12.26 -17.11 -17.73
N GLN A 420 -12.70 -16.08 -18.46
CA GLN A 420 -12.24 -15.79 -19.82
C GLN A 420 -10.90 -15.05 -19.78
N LYS A 421 -10.01 -15.36 -20.72
CA LYS A 421 -8.78 -14.59 -20.92
C LYS A 421 -9.13 -13.22 -21.49
N GLY A 422 -8.39 -12.18 -21.08
CA GLY A 422 -8.62 -10.81 -21.56
C GLY A 422 -9.78 -10.09 -20.87
N LEU A 423 -10.35 -10.66 -19.80
CA LEU A 423 -11.29 -9.96 -18.94
C LEU A 423 -10.57 -8.83 -18.19
N TYR A 424 -11.16 -7.65 -18.20
CA TYR A 424 -10.78 -6.53 -17.35
C TYR A 424 -12.02 -5.93 -16.70
N PHE A 425 -11.82 -5.16 -15.64
CA PHE A 425 -12.88 -4.43 -14.98
C PHE A 425 -12.69 -2.93 -15.16
N VAL A 426 -13.80 -2.19 -15.08
CA VAL A 426 -13.82 -0.72 -15.12
C VAL A 426 -14.73 -0.23 -14.02
N VAL A 427 -14.31 0.82 -13.33
CA VAL A 427 -15.13 1.55 -12.36
C VAL A 427 -15.63 2.83 -13.03
N GLU A 428 -16.94 3.01 -13.08
CA GLU A 428 -17.57 4.20 -13.67
C GLU A 428 -18.63 4.77 -12.72
N LYS A 429 -18.89 6.08 -12.78
CA LYS A 429 -19.94 6.75 -11.98
C LYS A 429 -21.37 6.49 -12.51
N ASN A 430 -21.50 6.07 -13.77
CA ASN A 430 -22.80 5.79 -14.38
C ASN A 430 -23.34 4.45 -13.87
N LYS A 431 -24.65 4.38 -13.65
CA LYS A 431 -25.35 3.16 -13.23
C LYS A 431 -26.03 2.50 -14.43
N SER A 432 -25.89 1.18 -14.55
CA SER A 432 -26.66 0.36 -15.49
C SER A 432 -27.19 -0.90 -14.81
N ASP A 433 -28.16 -1.56 -15.45
CA ASP A 433 -28.82 -2.77 -14.92
C ASP A 433 -27.85 -3.96 -14.74
N TYR A 434 -26.69 -3.94 -15.41
CA TYR A 434 -25.68 -5.01 -15.39
C TYR A 434 -24.43 -4.67 -14.57
N SER A 435 -24.46 -3.56 -13.83
CA SER A 435 -23.33 -3.11 -13.01
C SER A 435 -23.44 -3.60 -11.58
N LEU A 436 -22.29 -3.87 -10.94
CA LEU A 436 -22.24 -4.16 -9.51
C LEU A 436 -22.02 -2.85 -8.74
N PRO A 437 -22.84 -2.55 -7.72
CA PRO A 437 -22.71 -1.29 -7.01
C PRO A 437 -21.39 -1.27 -6.22
N LEU A 438 -20.76 -0.11 -6.16
CA LEU A 438 -19.63 0.20 -5.27
C LEU A 438 -19.98 1.45 -4.46
N PRO A 439 -19.31 1.70 -3.32
CA PRO A 439 -19.54 2.90 -2.52
C PRO A 439 -19.13 4.16 -3.30
N PHE A 440 -19.42 5.35 -2.74
CA PHE A 440 -19.02 6.63 -3.33
C PHE A 440 -19.59 6.92 -4.72
N GLY A 441 -20.74 6.30 -5.04
CA GLY A 441 -21.41 6.43 -6.35
C GLY A 441 -20.69 5.70 -7.49
N ASN A 442 -19.75 4.80 -7.17
CA ASN A 442 -19.04 4.00 -8.15
C ASN A 442 -19.86 2.77 -8.56
N ASN A 443 -19.64 2.28 -9.77
CA ASN A 443 -20.24 1.05 -10.29
C ASN A 443 -19.18 0.25 -11.03
N LEU A 444 -19.16 -1.06 -10.79
CA LEU A 444 -18.20 -2.00 -11.35
C LEU A 444 -18.78 -2.68 -12.58
N TYR A 445 -17.99 -2.65 -13.66
CA TYR A 445 -18.28 -3.26 -14.95
C TYR A 445 -17.19 -4.25 -15.32
N PHE A 446 -17.58 -5.35 -15.94
CA PHE A 446 -16.66 -6.31 -16.54
C PHE A 446 -16.73 -6.22 -18.05
N LYS A 447 -15.57 -6.10 -18.70
CA LYS A 447 -15.42 -5.97 -20.15
C LYS A 447 -14.37 -6.97 -20.62
N THR A 448 -14.43 -7.35 -21.90
CA THR A 448 -13.46 -8.26 -22.52
C THR A 448 -12.68 -7.50 -23.57
N LEU A 449 -11.36 -7.70 -23.62
CA LEU A 449 -10.54 -7.23 -24.75
C LEU A 449 -10.97 -8.02 -25.98
N ASN A 450 -11.48 -7.31 -27.01
CA ASN A 450 -11.84 -7.91 -28.29
C ASN A 450 -10.63 -8.49 -29.03
#